data_AF-A0A6P2ASR0-F1
#
_entry.id   AF-A0A6P2ASR0-F1
#
_cell.length_a   1.000
_cell.length_b   1.000
_cell.length_c   1.000
_cell.angle_alpha   90.00
_cell.angle_beta   90.00
_cell.angle_gamma   90.00
#
_symmetry.space_group_name_H-M   'P 1'
#
loop_
_entity.id
_entity.type
_entity.pdbx_description
1 polymer ?
#
loop_
_entity_poly.entity_id
_entity_poly.type
_entity_poly.pdbx_seq_one_letter_code
_entity_poly.pdbx_strand_id
1 'polypeptide(L)'
;MSLTIACQPRPEGSKPRALRREGLIPANLYGHQGAESVLLVVNAKDADTLMRKTAVNKTVIDVTIPEINWQGPVLVREAQTHPWKGTIYHLSFFAVDQAG
;
A
#
# COMPACT_ATOMS: atom_id res chain seq x y z
N MET A 1 -3.25 -12.63 -14.82
CA MET A 1 -2.26 -12.53 -13.72
C MET A 1 -2.71 -11.37 -12.87
N SER A 2 -3.15 -11.60 -11.63
CA SER A 2 -3.48 -10.50 -10.71
C SER A 2 -2.18 -9.80 -10.28
N LEU A 3 -2.26 -8.49 -10.08
CA LEU A 3 -1.16 -7.70 -9.52
C LEU A 3 -1.21 -7.90 -8.01
N THR A 4 -0.09 -8.28 -7.39
CA THR A 4 -0.02 -8.55 -5.96
C THR A 4 1.11 -7.74 -5.32
N ILE A 5 0.91 -7.33 -4.06
CA ILE A 5 1.96 -6.69 -3.27
C ILE A 5 1.93 -7.15 -1.80
N ALA A 6 3.11 -7.42 -1.24
CA ALA A 6 3.27 -7.74 0.17
C ALA A 6 3.49 -6.44 0.97
N CYS A 7 2.78 -6.34 2.09
CA CYS A 7 2.83 -5.22 3.01
C CYS A 7 3.12 -5.74 4.42
N GLN A 8 3.65 -4.87 5.28
CA GLN A 8 3.89 -5.18 6.69
C GLN A 8 3.27 -4.08 7.56
N PRO A 9 2.81 -4.38 8.79
CA PRO A 9 2.43 -3.36 9.75
C PRO A 9 3.58 -2.38 9.99
N ARG A 10 3.24 -1.09 10.02
CA ARG A 10 4.22 -0.06 10.31
C ARG A 10 4.67 -0.18 11.78
N PRO A 11 5.98 -0.27 12.06
CA PRO A 11 6.48 -0.30 13.44
C PRO A 11 6.04 0.96 14.20
N GLU A 12 5.63 0.78 15.46
CA GLU A 12 5.21 1.89 16.33
C GLU A 12 6.37 2.88 16.54
N GLY A 13 6.06 4.18 16.58
CA GLY A 13 7.07 5.23 16.72
C GLY A 13 7.98 5.47 15.51
N SER A 14 7.79 4.73 14.41
CA SER A 14 8.61 4.91 13.20
C SER A 14 8.32 6.25 12.51
N LYS A 15 9.40 6.93 12.09
CA LYS A 15 9.31 8.20 11.37
C LYS A 15 9.21 7.92 9.86
N PRO A 16 8.20 8.44 9.13
CA PRO A 16 8.06 8.20 7.69
C PRO A 16 9.29 8.54 6.85
N ARG A 17 10.08 9.55 7.26
CA ARG A 17 11.34 9.89 6.60
C ARG A 17 12.44 8.85 6.80
N ALA A 18 12.51 8.21 7.97
CA ALA A 18 13.47 7.15 8.25
C ALA A 18 13.13 5.90 7.44
N LEU A 19 11.85 5.49 7.45
CA LEU A 19 11.36 4.37 6.64
C LEU A 19 11.73 4.53 5.15
N ARG A 20 11.49 5.71 4.57
CA ARG A 20 11.86 5.97 3.16
C ARG A 20 13.36 5.88 2.89
N ARG A 21 14.21 6.24 3.87
CA ARG A 21 15.67 6.08 3.74
C ARG A 21 16.10 4.62 3.81
N GLU A 22 15.33 3.78 4.49
CA GLU A 22 15.52 2.33 4.60
C GLU A 22 14.92 1.57 3.41
N GLY A 23 14.37 2.27 2.41
CA GLY A 23 13.73 1.65 1.25
C GLY A 23 12.32 1.14 1.52
N LEU A 24 11.67 1.61 2.60
CA LEU A 24 10.29 1.30 2.95
C LEU A 24 9.38 2.50 2.68
N ILE A 25 8.30 2.27 1.94
CA ILE A 25 7.29 3.27 1.62
C ILE A 25 6.13 3.13 2.61
N PRO A 26 5.82 4.18 3.38
CA PRO A 26 4.61 4.24 4.18
C PRO A 26 3.36 4.01 3.32
N ALA A 27 2.46 3.13 3.76
CA ALA A 27 1.15 2.95 3.14
C ALA A 27 0.05 2.84 4.19
N ASN A 28 -1.22 2.93 3.78
CA ASN A 28 -2.38 2.71 4.63
C ASN A 28 -3.36 1.74 3.96
N LEU A 29 -4.00 0.88 4.75
CA LEU A 29 -5.16 0.08 4.34
C LEU A 29 -6.37 0.52 5.16
N TYR A 30 -7.49 0.78 4.49
CA TYR A 30 -8.75 1.14 5.15
C TYR A 30 -9.95 0.54 4.40
N GLY A 31 -11.11 0.52 5.06
CA GLY A 31 -12.34 -0.09 4.52
C GLY A 31 -12.39 -1.62 4.63
N HIS A 32 -11.37 -2.25 5.23
CA HIS A 32 -11.30 -3.70 5.44
C HIS A 32 -12.11 -4.16 6.66
N GLN A 33 -12.39 -3.25 7.60
CA GLN A 33 -13.15 -3.52 8.83
C GLN A 33 -13.88 -2.24 9.26
N GLY A 34 -14.95 -1.88 8.53
CA GLY A 34 -15.72 -0.67 8.80
C GLY A 34 -14.87 0.60 8.75
N ALA A 35 -14.77 1.31 9.88
CA ALA A 35 -14.01 2.56 10.00
C ALA A 35 -12.54 2.37 10.39
N GLU A 36 -12.07 1.13 10.54
CA GLU A 36 -10.69 0.85 10.94
C GLU A 36 -9.69 1.08 9.79
N SER A 37 -8.45 1.41 10.18
CA SER A 37 -7.32 1.58 9.26
C SER A 37 -6.05 0.97 9.84
N VAL A 38 -5.28 0.31 8.99
CA VAL A 38 -3.98 -0.26 9.33
C VAL A 38 -2.88 0.57 8.69
N LEU A 39 -1.93 1.00 9.51
CA LEU A 39 -0.71 1.63 9.03
C LEU A 39 0.24 0.54 8.54
N LEU A 40 0.68 0.68 7.30
CA LEU A 40 1.53 -0.29 6.62
C LEU A 40 2.85 0.33 6.15
N VAL A 41 3.77 -0.55 5.79
CA VAL A 41 4.98 -0.27 5.03
C VAL A 41 5.12 -1.28 3.89
N VAL A 42 5.71 -0.83 2.79
CA VAL A 42 5.88 -1.59 1.55
C VAL A 42 7.31 -1.42 1.06
N ASN A 43 7.92 -2.44 0.49
CA ASN A 43 9.22 -2.28 -0.14
C ASN A 43 9.15 -1.29 -1.32
N ALA A 44 10.07 -0.34 -1.38
CA ALA A 44 10.06 0.71 -2.41
C ALA A 44 10.17 0.18 -3.84
N LYS A 45 10.93 -0.91 -4.05
CA LYS A 45 11.10 -1.52 -5.38
C LYS A 45 9.83 -2.22 -5.83
N ASP A 46 9.15 -2.90 -4.91
CA ASP A 46 7.88 -3.57 -5.18
C ASP A 46 6.78 -2.55 -5.44
N ALA A 47 6.74 -1.47 -4.66
CA ALA A 47 5.85 -0.34 -4.88
C ALA A 47 6.07 0.30 -6.26
N ASP A 48 7.31 0.56 -6.67
CA ASP A 48 7.62 1.12 -8.00
C ASP A 48 7.21 0.17 -9.12
N THR A 49 7.50 -1.13 -8.98
CA THR A 49 7.15 -2.15 -9.97
C THR A 49 5.63 -2.29 -10.12
N LEU A 50 4.91 -2.26 -8.99
CA LEU A 50 3.45 -2.27 -8.96
C LEU A 50 2.89 -1.03 -9.64
N MET A 51 3.37 0.17 -9.27
CA MET A 51 2.84 1.44 -9.78
C MET A 51 3.03 1.63 -11.29
N ARG A 52 4.02 0.96 -11.90
CA ARG A 52 4.18 0.94 -13.36
C ARG A 52 3.05 0.19 -14.09
N LYS A 53 2.31 -0.66 -13.37
CA LYS A 53 1.25 -1.52 -13.90
C LYS A 53 -0.14 -1.17 -13.38
N THR A 54 -0.25 -0.17 -12.49
CA THR A 54 -1.51 0.26 -11.90
C THR A 54 -1.90 1.67 -12.34
N ALA A 55 -3.20 1.91 -12.39
CA ALA A 55 -3.79 3.23 -12.49
C ALA A 55 -4.51 3.54 -11.18
N VAL A 56 -4.12 4.66 -10.54
CA VAL A 56 -4.72 5.15 -9.30
C VAL A 56 -6.23 5.36 -9.51
N ASN A 57 -7.04 4.97 -8.52
CA ASN A 57 -8.50 4.95 -8.54
C ASN A 57 -9.14 4.06 -9.61
N LYS A 58 -8.38 3.16 -10.24
CA LYS A 58 -8.93 2.25 -11.27
C LYS A 58 -8.51 0.80 -11.08
N THR A 59 -7.27 0.55 -10.67
CA THR A 59 -6.73 -0.81 -10.60
C THR A 59 -6.95 -1.44 -9.24
N VAL A 60 -7.57 -2.62 -9.25
CA VAL A 60 -7.64 -3.52 -8.10
C VAL A 60 -6.42 -4.45 -8.12
N ILE A 61 -5.80 -4.63 -6.96
CA ILE A 61 -4.64 -5.49 -6.73
C ILE A 61 -4.91 -6.36 -5.52
N ASP A 62 -4.21 -7.48 -5.39
CA ASP A 62 -4.22 -8.29 -4.18
C ASP A 62 -3.13 -7.76 -3.22
N VAL A 63 -3.50 -7.48 -1.97
CA VAL A 63 -2.55 -7.16 -0.91
C VAL A 63 -2.48 -8.32 0.08
N THR A 64 -1.27 -8.66 0.51
CA THR A 64 -1.03 -9.65 1.57
C THR A 64 -0.28 -8.98 2.72
N ILE A 65 -0.77 -9.20 3.96
CA ILE A 65 -0.18 -8.71 5.20
C ILE A 65 -0.03 -9.91 6.16
N PRO A 66 1.07 -10.69 6.03
CA PRO A 66 1.25 -11.92 6.77
C PRO A 66 1.18 -11.75 8.29
N GLU A 67 1.69 -10.63 8.82
CA GLU A 67 1.79 -10.38 10.26
C GLU A 67 0.44 -10.21 10.96
N ILE A 68 -0.62 -9.85 10.22
CA ILE A 68 -1.99 -9.77 10.74
C ILE A 68 -2.93 -10.78 10.08
N ASN A 69 -2.38 -11.77 9.37
CA ASN A 69 -3.11 -12.79 8.64
C ASN A 69 -4.23 -12.23 7.74
N TRP A 70 -3.95 -11.10 7.08
CA TRP A 70 -4.91 -10.43 6.20
C TRP A 70 -4.45 -10.53 4.75
N GLN A 71 -5.37 -10.88 3.86
CA GLN A 71 -5.16 -10.80 2.43
C GLN A 71 -6.47 -10.42 1.74
N GLY A 72 -6.41 -9.65 0.68
CA GLY A 72 -7.62 -9.33 -0.07
C GLY A 72 -7.41 -8.35 -1.22
N PRO A 73 -8.43 -8.22 -2.07
CA PRO A 73 -8.41 -7.25 -3.16
C PRO A 73 -8.56 -5.83 -2.60
N VAL A 74 -7.74 -4.92 -3.11
CA VAL A 74 -7.78 -3.50 -2.77
C VAL A 74 -7.71 -2.65 -4.03
N LEU A 75 -8.42 -1.53 -4.02
CA LEU A 75 -8.21 -0.45 -4.97
C LEU A 75 -7.01 0.39 -4.54
N VAL A 76 -6.09 0.67 -5.47
CA VAL A 76 -5.06 1.69 -5.25
C VAL A 76 -5.73 3.06 -5.28
N ARG A 77 -6.04 3.63 -4.12
CA ARG A 77 -6.78 4.91 -4.01
C ARG A 77 -5.90 6.11 -4.31
N GLU A 78 -4.68 6.09 -3.80
CA GLU A 78 -3.80 7.25 -3.85
C GLU A 78 -2.35 6.81 -3.97
N ALA A 79 -1.58 7.56 -4.76
CA ALA A 79 -0.14 7.48 -4.79
C ALA A 79 0.45 8.89 -4.70
N GLN A 80 1.08 9.19 -3.58
CA GLN A 80 1.81 10.45 -3.41
C GLN A 80 3.21 10.26 -3.96
N THR A 81 3.60 11.08 -4.92
CA THR A 81 4.91 11.01 -5.56
C THR A 81 5.60 12.36 -5.51
N HIS A 82 6.93 12.35 -5.55
CA HIS A 82 7.70 13.59 -5.67
C HIS A 82 7.40 14.23 -7.04
N PRO A 83 6.99 15.51 -7.08
CA PRO A 83 6.49 16.16 -8.30
C PRO A 83 7.48 16.17 -9.47
N TRP A 84 8.78 16.06 -9.18
CA TRP A 84 9.83 16.06 -10.20
C TRP A 84 10.62 14.75 -10.31
N LYS A 85 10.68 13.93 -9.24
CA LYS A 85 11.58 12.75 -9.19
C LYS A 85 10.85 11.46 -9.49
N GLY A 86 9.51 11.46 -9.47
CA GLY A 86 8.69 10.26 -9.58
C GLY A 86 8.81 9.30 -8.39
N THR A 87 9.59 9.64 -7.37
CA THR A 87 9.75 8.80 -6.17
C THR A 87 8.44 8.74 -5.40
N ILE A 88 7.96 7.53 -5.11
CA ILE A 88 6.75 7.32 -4.31
C ILE A 88 7.05 7.63 -2.84
N TYR A 89 6.17 8.38 -2.20
CA TYR A 89 6.25 8.75 -0.80
C TYR A 89 5.20 8.09 0.05
N HIS A 90 4.04 7.80 -0.52
CA HIS A 90 2.93 7.18 0.17
C HIS A 90 2.01 6.46 -0.80
N LEU A 91 1.43 5.35 -0.35
CA LEU A 91 0.35 4.65 -1.04
C LEU A 91 -0.86 4.48 -0.12
N SER A 92 -2.05 4.60 -0.68
CA SER A 92 -3.31 4.36 0.05
C SER A 92 -4.08 3.26 -0.65
N PHE A 93 -4.44 2.21 0.10
CA PHE A 93 -5.21 1.08 -0.35
C PHE A 93 -6.60 1.11 0.29
N PHE A 94 -7.63 0.99 -0.55
CA PHE A 94 -9.00 0.81 -0.10
C PHE A 94 -9.40 -0.64 -0.33
N ALA A 95 -9.72 -1.38 0.73
CA ALA A 95 -10.26 -2.72 0.57
C ALA A 95 -11.57 -2.63 -0.20
N VAL A 96 -11.63 -3.37 -1.32
CA VAL A 96 -12.89 -3.53 -2.04
C VAL A 96 -13.54 -4.77 -1.44
N ASP A 97 -14.69 -4.55 -0.80
CA ASP A 97 -15.47 -5.66 -0.27
C ASP A 97 -15.72 -6.64 -1.42
N GLN A 98 -15.42 -7.92 -1.21
CA GLN A 98 -15.97 -8.94 -2.09
C GLN A 98 -17.45 -8.93 -1.77
N ALA A 99 -18.23 -8.16 -2.53
CA ALA A 99 -19.68 -8.23 -2.48
C ALA A 99 -20.06 -9.71 -2.56
N GLY A 100 -20.41 -10.27 -1.41
CA GLY A 100 -21.07 -11.57 -1.30
C GLY A 100 -22.51 -11.42 -1.77
#